data_AF-A0A3D2VDL7-F1
#
_entry.id   AF-A0A3D2VDL7-F1
#
_cell.length_a   1.000
_cell.length_b   1.000
_cell.length_c   1.000
_cell.angle_alpha   90.00
_cell.angle_beta   90.00
_cell.angle_gamma   90.00
#
_symmetry.space_group_name_H-M   'P 1'
#
loop_
_entity.id
_entity.type
_entity.pdbx_description
1 polymer ?
#
loop_
_entity_poly.entity_id
_entity_poly.type
_entity_poly.pdbx_seq_one_letter_code
_entity_poly.pdbx_strand_id
1 'polypeptide(L)'
;DLEFAIGEMCTVVKETYDEFIAGQVLKYAGFVSEEGSVGNFGSEGNHFALITYWKSFEAHEESHRAALFLEAFGGVMEFCSETKELGYEIMWQGEK
;
A
#
# COMPACT_ATOMS: atom_id res chain seq x y z
N ASP A 1 -6.34 9.07 13.89
CA ASP A 1 -5.48 7.91 14.20
C ASP A 1 -5.13 7.25 12.88
N LEU A 2 -3.85 6.97 12.62
CA LEU A 2 -3.39 6.42 11.34
C LEU A 2 -4.05 5.07 11.05
N GLU A 3 -4.19 4.22 12.06
CA GLU A 3 -4.80 2.89 11.90
C GLU A 3 -6.28 2.99 11.50
N PHE A 4 -6.98 4.00 12.02
CA PHE A 4 -8.37 4.27 11.65
C PHE A 4 -8.49 4.76 10.21
N ALA A 5 -7.67 5.73 9.81
CA ALA A 5 -7.66 6.26 8.44
C ALA A 5 -7.34 5.15 7.42
N ILE A 6 -6.39 4.28 7.75
CA ILE A 6 -6.07 3.09 6.94
C ILE A 6 -7.29 2.17 6.84
N GLY A 7 -7.98 1.91 7.95
CA GLY A 7 -9.17 1.06 7.99
C GLY A 7 -10.32 1.59 7.12
N GLU A 8 -10.59 2.90 7.18
CA GLU A 8 -11.60 3.55 6.34
C GLU A 8 -11.24 3.42 4.86
N MET A 9 -10.01 3.77 4.48
CA MET A 9 -9.53 3.65 3.10
C MET A 9 -9.62 2.22 2.58
N CYS A 10 -9.17 1.23 3.37
CA CYS A 10 -9.25 -0.18 2.99
C CYS A 10 -10.69 -0.65 2.80
N THR A 11 -11.62 -0.17 3.63
CA THR A 11 -13.05 -0.50 3.51
C THR A 11 -13.65 0.11 2.25
N VAL A 12 -13.36 1.38 1.97
CA VAL A 12 -13.85 2.06 0.76
C VAL A 12 -13.38 1.33 -0.49
N VAL A 13 -12.09 1.01 -0.59
CA VAL A 13 -11.53 0.31 -1.75
C VAL A 13 -12.18 -1.04 -1.96
N LYS A 14 -12.27 -1.84 -0.88
CA LYS A 14 -12.81 -3.20 -0.92
C LYS A 14 -14.28 -3.24 -1.35
N GLU A 15 -15.10 -2.27 -0.92
CA GLU A 15 -16.54 -2.28 -1.17
C GLU A 15 -16.94 -1.52 -2.45
N THR A 16 -16.04 -0.70 -3.01
CA THR A 16 -16.37 0.19 -4.15
C THR A 16 -15.96 -0.39 -5.51
N TYR A 17 -14.86 -1.15 -5.57
CA TYR A 17 -14.26 -1.54 -6.85
C TYR A 17 -14.26 -3.05 -7.09
N ASP A 18 -14.98 -3.51 -8.11
CA ASP A 18 -15.06 -4.92 -8.50
C ASP A 18 -13.75 -5.46 -9.11
N GLU A 19 -12.86 -4.56 -9.55
CA GLU A 19 -11.53 -4.86 -10.08
C GLU A 19 -10.47 -5.01 -9.01
N PHE A 20 -10.76 -4.59 -7.77
CA PHE A 20 -9.90 -4.85 -6.62
C PHE A 20 -9.94 -6.32 -6.26
N ILE A 21 -8.77 -6.92 -6.06
CA ILE A 21 -8.62 -8.35 -5.78
C ILE A 21 -8.33 -8.58 -4.30
N ALA A 22 -7.36 -7.84 -3.76
CA ALA A 22 -6.90 -7.97 -2.39
C ALA A 22 -6.06 -6.77 -1.98
N GLY A 23 -5.82 -6.61 -0.67
CA GLY A 23 -4.89 -5.62 -0.15
C GLY A 23 -4.27 -6.04 1.17
N GLN A 24 -3.08 -5.52 1.44
CA GLN A 24 -2.32 -5.74 2.66
C GLN A 24 -1.69 -4.43 3.11
N VAL A 25 -1.72 -4.20 4.43
CA VAL A 25 -1.03 -3.07 5.06
C VAL A 25 0.04 -3.63 5.98
N LEU A 26 1.29 -3.24 5.74
CA LEU A 26 2.44 -3.70 6.50
C LEU A 26 3.11 -2.52 7.16
N LYS A 27 3.35 -2.60 8.47
CA LYS A 27 4.16 -1.62 9.19
C LYS A 27 5.61 -2.08 9.22
N TYR A 28 6.56 -1.18 8.96
CA TYR A 28 7.96 -1.51 9.14
C TYR A 28 8.25 -1.90 10.59
N ALA A 29 8.85 -3.07 10.79
CA ALA A 29 9.12 -3.64 12.10
C ALA A 29 10.44 -3.16 12.73
N GLY A 30 11.18 -2.26 12.06
CA GLY A 30 12.52 -1.84 12.51
C GLY A 30 13.61 -2.87 12.26
N PHE A 31 13.32 -3.90 11.46
CA PHE A 31 14.25 -5.00 11.20
C PHE A 31 14.75 -4.97 9.75
N VAL A 32 16.07 -4.89 9.60
CA VAL A 32 16.79 -5.12 8.33
C VAL A 32 17.65 -6.36 8.50
N SER A 33 17.58 -7.30 7.55
CA SER A 33 18.32 -8.56 7.63
C SER A 33 19.77 -8.39 7.23
N GLU A 34 20.73 -8.65 8.12
CA GLU A 34 22.16 -8.60 7.79
C GLU A 34 22.54 -9.65 6.74
N GLU A 35 21.95 -10.83 6.80
CA GLU A 35 22.28 -11.96 5.89
C GLU A 35 21.48 -11.93 4.59
N GLY A 36 20.31 -11.28 4.60
CA GLY A 36 19.41 -11.21 3.44
C GLY A 36 19.60 -9.96 2.60
N SER A 37 20.24 -8.92 3.14
CA SER A 37 20.45 -7.65 2.44
C SER A 37 21.81 -7.64 1.75
N VAL A 38 21.83 -7.24 0.47
CA VAL A 38 23.06 -7.06 -0.31
C VAL A 38 23.30 -5.58 -0.52
N GLY A 39 24.30 -5.00 0.14
CA GLY A 39 24.66 -3.58 0.03
C GLY A 39 24.59 -2.83 1.36
N ASN A 40 24.86 -1.52 1.34
CA ASN A 40 24.76 -0.64 2.50
C ASN A 40 23.63 0.37 2.28
N PHE A 41 22.55 0.25 3.06
CA PHE A 41 21.30 1.01 2.86
C PHE A 41 21.10 2.14 3.89
N GLY A 42 22.06 2.36 4.80
CA GLY A 42 21.90 3.34 5.87
C GLY A 42 20.80 2.93 6.87
N SER A 43 20.38 3.87 7.72
CA SER A 43 19.27 3.68 8.65
C SER A 43 17.94 3.93 7.94
N GLU A 44 17.07 2.92 7.92
CA GLU A 44 15.72 3.02 7.36
C GLU A 44 14.79 3.82 8.28
N GLY A 45 13.96 4.69 7.70
CA GLY A 45 12.97 5.47 8.43
C GLY A 45 11.74 4.66 8.82
N ASN A 46 10.88 5.21 9.68
CA ASN A 46 9.56 4.62 9.92
C ASN A 46 8.69 4.80 8.68
N HIS A 47 8.11 3.71 8.20
CA HIS A 47 7.20 3.70 7.06
C HIS A 47 6.20 2.55 7.17
N PHE A 48 5.19 2.57 6.31
CA PHE A 48 4.31 1.45 6.06
C PHE A 48 4.24 1.19 4.55
N ALA A 49 3.93 -0.05 4.19
CA ALA A 49 3.65 -0.44 2.82
C ALA A 49 2.17 -0.77 2.69
N LEU A 50 1.53 -0.16 1.69
CA LEU A 50 0.20 -0.53 1.23
C LEU A 50 0.38 -1.31 -0.08
N ILE A 51 0.06 -2.60 -0.05
CA ILE A 51 0.10 -3.46 -1.23
C ILE A 51 -1.33 -3.70 -1.66
N THR A 52 -1.67 -3.35 -2.89
CA THR A 52 -3.00 -3.60 -3.46
C THR A 52 -2.88 -4.41 -4.75
N TYR A 53 -3.84 -5.29 -4.95
CA TYR A 53 -3.90 -6.20 -6.08
C TYR A 53 -5.11 -5.85 -6.92
N TRP A 54 -4.89 -5.65 -8.21
CA TRP A 54 -5.90 -5.19 -9.15
C TRP A 54 -5.88 -6.04 -10.41
N LYS A 55 -7.03 -6.12 -11.10
CA LYS A 55 -7.13 -6.80 -12.40
C LYS A 55 -6.29 -6.13 -13.49
N SER A 56 -6.05 -4.82 -13.40
CA SER A 56 -5.12 -4.08 -14.27
C SER A 56 -4.64 -2.78 -13.62
N PHE A 57 -3.55 -2.20 -14.15
CA PHE A 57 -3.06 -0.89 -13.69
C PHE A 57 -4.03 0.24 -14.05
N GLU A 58 -4.75 0.15 -15.16
CA GLU A 58 -5.74 1.16 -15.54
C GLU A 58 -6.92 1.20 -14.57
N ALA A 59 -7.37 0.04 -14.08
CA ALA A 59 -8.42 -0.05 -13.07
C ALA A 59 -7.94 0.56 -11.74
N HIS A 60 -6.69 0.30 -11.35
CA HIS A 60 -6.06 0.97 -10.21
C HIS A 60 -6.07 2.49 -10.38
N GLU A 61 -5.60 3.01 -11.52
CA GLU A 61 -5.57 4.46 -11.76
C GLU A 61 -6.95 5.11 -11.82
N GLU A 62 -7.99 4.39 -12.27
CA GLU A 62 -9.38 4.89 -12.20
C GLU A 62 -9.85 5.05 -10.76
N SER A 63 -9.44 4.17 -9.85
CA SER A 63 -9.77 4.30 -8.43
C SER A 63 -9.24 5.60 -7.82
N HIS A 64 -8.07 6.07 -8.25
CA HIS A 64 -7.48 7.35 -7.82
C HIS A 64 -8.26 8.58 -8.30
N ARG A 65 -9.07 8.45 -9.35
CA ARG A 65 -9.89 9.56 -9.89
C ARG A 65 -11.21 9.74 -9.16
N ALA A 66 -11.62 8.76 -8.36
CA ALA A 66 -12.85 8.84 -7.60
C ALA A 66 -12.69 9.73 -6.36
N ALA A 67 -13.60 10.70 -6.20
CA ALA A 67 -13.61 11.60 -5.05
C ALA A 67 -13.63 10.86 -3.70
N LEU A 68 -14.35 9.73 -3.63
CA LEU A 68 -14.42 8.85 -2.46
C LEU A 68 -13.05 8.26 -2.06
N PHE A 69 -12.23 7.90 -3.05
CA PHE A 69 -10.90 7.38 -2.77
C PHE A 69 -9.96 8.50 -2.30
N LEU A 70 -9.99 9.66 -2.95
CA LEU A 70 -9.15 10.81 -2.57
C LEU A 70 -9.46 11.30 -1.15
N GLU A 71 -10.73 11.30 -0.74
CA GLU A 71 -11.14 11.68 0.62
C GLU A 71 -10.60 10.69 1.66
N ALA A 72 -10.78 9.38 1.43
CA ALA A 72 -10.29 8.35 2.34
C ALA A 72 -8.76 8.25 2.38
N PHE A 73 -8.10 8.45 1.23
CA PHE A 73 -6.64 8.43 1.11
C PHE A 73 -6.00 9.68 1.69
N GLY A 74 -6.68 10.83 1.60
CA GLY A 74 -6.23 12.09 2.18
C GLY A 74 -5.94 11.99 3.68
N GLY A 75 -6.79 11.28 4.42
CA GLY A 75 -6.57 11.03 5.86
C GLY A 75 -5.31 10.22 6.17
N VAL A 76 -4.86 9.35 5.26
CA VAL A 76 -3.59 8.61 5.41
C VAL A 76 -2.41 9.50 5.02
N MET A 77 -2.55 10.28 3.94
CA MET A 77 -1.53 11.19 3.42
C MET A 77 -1.10 12.25 4.43
N GLU A 78 -1.98 12.69 5.32
CA GLU A 78 -1.66 13.64 6.40
C GLU A 78 -0.56 13.15 7.35
N PHE A 79 -0.35 11.83 7.42
CA PHE A 79 0.69 11.22 8.26
C PHE A 79 1.97 10.87 7.50
N CYS A 80 2.01 11.12 6.18
CA CYS A 80 3.13 10.79 5.32
C CYS A 80 3.93 12.04 4.94
N SER A 81 5.24 12.01 5.18
CA SER A 81 6.15 13.04 4.67
C SER A 81 6.50 12.84 3.18
N GLU A 82 6.42 11.60 2.71
CA GLU A 82 6.69 11.19 1.34
C GLU A 82 5.84 9.97 1.01
N THR A 83 5.38 9.87 -0.23
CA THR A 83 4.69 8.67 -0.75
C THR A 83 5.23 8.30 -2.11
N LYS A 84 5.40 7.01 -2.33
CA LYS A 84 5.85 6.46 -3.61
C LYS A 84 5.05 5.20 -3.93
N GLU A 85 4.31 5.24 -5.02
CA GLU A 85 3.51 4.14 -5.50
C GLU A 85 4.16 3.51 -6.73
N LEU A 86 4.31 2.19 -6.72
CA LEU A 86 5.03 1.44 -7.75
C LEU A 86 4.16 0.27 -8.22
N GLY A 87 4.05 0.08 -9.53
CA GLY A 87 3.39 -1.06 -10.15
C GLY A 87 4.33 -2.25 -10.30
N TYR A 88 3.83 -3.45 -10.00
CA TYR A 88 4.58 -4.70 -10.13
C TYR A 88 3.72 -5.79 -10.77
N GLU A 89 4.35 -6.65 -11.56
CA GLU A 89 3.76 -7.91 -12.00
C GLU A 89 4.12 -9.03 -11.01
N ILE A 90 3.13 -9.85 -10.62
CA ILE A 90 3.39 -10.99 -9.75
C ILE A 90 4.14 -12.05 -10.55
N MET A 91 5.43 -12.20 -10.27
CA MET A 91 6.26 -13.24 -10.87
C MET A 91 6.16 -14.58 -10.13
N TRP A 92 5.84 -14.55 -8.82
CA TRP A 92 5.70 -15.74 -7.99
C TRP A 92 4.89 -15.44 -6.72
N GLN A 93 4.01 -16.37 -6.34
CA GLN A 93 3.29 -16.38 -5.06
C GLN A 93 3.28 -17.81 -4.52
N GLY A 94 3.93 -18.03 -3.39
CA GLY A 94 3.95 -19.33 -2.71
C GLY A 94 2.77 -19.50 -1.76
N GLU A 95 2.33 -20.75 -1.62
CA GLU A 95 1.52 -21.25 -0.50
C GLU A 95 2.34 -22.33 0.21
N LYS A 96 2.14 -22.49 1.53
CA LYS A 96 2.86 -23.47 2.35
C LYS A 96 2.11 -24.80 2.42
#